data_AF-A0A1I4H028-F1
#
_entry.id   AF-A0A1I4H028-F1
#
_cell.length_a   1.000
_cell.length_b   1.000
_cell.length_c   1.000
_cell.angle_alpha   90.00
_cell.angle_beta   90.00
_cell.angle_gamma   90.00
#
_symmetry.space_group_name_H-M   'P 1'
#
loop_
_entity.id
_entity.type
_entity.pdbx_description
1 polymer ?
#
loop_
_entity_poly.entity_id
_entity_poly.type
_entity_poly.pdbx_seq_one_letter_code
_entity_poly.pdbx_strand_id
1 'polypeptide(L)' 'MPFFDKAWRVEEPNLFGTDEFVAFCRSIGAEPYICTNAGTGTAEEMSNWIEYCNLKDEGKYAKMRQENGHKSHLT' A
#
# COMPACT_ATOMS: atom_id res chain seq x y z
N MET A 1 1.35 -9.22 -9.75
CA MET A 1 0.77 -10.51 -10.19
C MET A 1 -0.72 -10.27 -10.34
N PRO A 2 -1.32 -10.55 -11.51
CA PRO A 2 -2.75 -10.34 -11.70
C PRO A 2 -3.59 -11.22 -10.77
N PHE A 3 -4.75 -10.71 -10.35
CA PHE A 3 -5.71 -11.42 -9.50
C PHE A 3 -7.15 -11.14 -9.96
N PHE A 4 -8.00 -12.15 -9.96
CA PHE A 4 -9.40 -11.99 -10.36
C PHE A 4 -10.22 -11.31 -9.25
N ASP A 5 -10.62 -10.05 -9.47
CA ASP A 5 -11.47 -9.29 -8.56
C ASP A 5 -12.91 -9.80 -8.62
N LYS A 6 -13.41 -10.27 -7.47
CA LYS A 6 -14.75 -10.87 -7.36
C LYS A 6 -15.88 -9.84 -7.33
N ALA A 7 -15.59 -8.61 -6.89
CA ALA A 7 -16.61 -7.57 -6.78
C ALA A 7 -17.03 -7.06 -8.16
N TRP A 8 -16.06 -6.89 -9.05
CA TRP A 8 -16.24 -6.30 -10.37
C TRP A 8 -16.07 -7.29 -11.53
N ARG A 9 -15.67 -8.54 -11.24
CA ARG A 9 -15.52 -9.64 -12.21
C ARG A 9 -14.52 -9.32 -13.32
N VAL A 10 -13.40 -8.71 -12.95
CA VAL A 10 -12.31 -8.32 -13.85
C VAL A 10 -10.97 -8.81 -13.31
N GLU A 11 -9.98 -8.96 -14.18
CA GLU A 11 -8.59 -9.21 -13.78
C GLU A 11 -7.95 -7.89 -13.32
N GLU A 12 -7.55 -7.83 -12.05
CA GLU A 12 -6.79 -6.72 -11.48
C GLU A 12 -5.28 -6.99 -11.72
N PRO A 13 -4.61 -6.24 -12.60
CA PRO A 13 -3.21 -6.49 -12.93
C PRO A 13 -2.24 -6.10 -11.80
N ASN A 14 -2.70 -5.31 -10.82
CA ASN A 14 -1.93 -4.72 -9.72
C ASN A 14 -0.75 -3.86 -10.22
N LEU A 15 -0.97 -3.09 -11.28
CA LEU A 15 0.01 -2.13 -11.81
C LEU A 15 -0.01 -0.78 -11.09
N PHE A 16 -1.09 -0.50 -10.36
CA PHE A 16 -1.27 0.71 -9.57
C PHE A 16 -1.66 0.30 -8.14
N GLY A 17 -0.73 0.45 -7.20
CA GLY A 17 -0.91 0.06 -5.81
C GLY A 17 -0.69 1.23 -4.85
N THR A 18 -0.34 0.90 -3.61
CA THR A 18 -0.13 1.87 -2.52
C THR A 18 0.89 2.94 -2.90
N ASP A 19 2.03 2.52 -3.47
CA ASP A 19 3.14 3.40 -3.79
C ASP A 19 2.77 4.40 -4.87
N GLU A 20 2.13 3.94 -5.96
CA GLU A 20 1.64 4.78 -7.05
C GLU A 20 0.51 5.70 -6.57
N PHE A 21 -0.41 5.21 -5.74
CA PHE A 21 -1.51 6.01 -5.17
C PHE A 21 -0.98 7.17 -4.32
N VAL A 22 -0.04 6.91 -3.42
CA VAL A 22 0.56 7.94 -2.58
C VAL A 22 1.33 8.96 -3.43
N ALA A 23 2.09 8.50 -4.43
CA ALA A 23 2.77 9.40 -5.36
C ALA A 23 1.78 10.29 -6.12
N PHE A 24 0.66 9.72 -6.56
CA PHE A 24 -0.42 10.46 -7.21
C PHE A 24 -1.04 11.51 -6.29
N CYS A 25 -1.43 11.15 -5.06
CA CYS A 25 -1.94 12.09 -4.05
C CYS A 25 -0.99 13.28 -3.85
N ARG A 26 0.31 13.02 -3.70
CA ARG A 26 1.34 14.08 -3.57
C ARG A 26 1.40 14.99 -4.79
N SER A 27 1.30 14.43 -5.99
CA SER A 27 1.37 15.20 -7.24
C SER A 27 0.21 16.17 -7.42
N ILE A 28 -0.95 15.87 -6.82
CA ILE A 28 -2.15 16.71 -6.88
C ILE A 28 -2.38 17.52 -5.59
N GLY A 29 -1.48 17.43 -4.62
CA GLY A 29 -1.61 18.11 -3.32
C GLY A 29 -2.74 17.56 -2.43
N ALA A 30 -3.10 16.28 -2.60
CA ALA A 30 -4.08 15.59 -1.76
C ALA A 30 -3.41 14.76 -0.67
N GLU A 31 -4.10 14.58 0.45
CA GLU A 31 -3.71 13.63 1.49
C GLU A 31 -4.24 12.23 1.15
N PRO A 32 -3.41 11.18 1.22
CA PRO A 32 -3.85 9.80 0.98
C PRO A 32 -4.69 9.29 2.16
N TYR A 33 -5.84 8.69 1.85
CA TYR A 33 -6.68 7.96 2.80
C TYR A 33 -6.81 6.51 2.32
N ILE A 34 -6.33 5.56 3.12
CA ILE A 34 -6.22 4.15 2.75
C ILE A 34 -7.21 3.31 3.55
N CYS A 35 -8.06 2.55 2.85
CA CYS A 35 -8.99 1.60 3.44
C CYS A 35 -8.35 0.21 3.52
N THR A 36 -8.53 -0.47 4.66
CA THR A 36 -8.02 -1.82 4.85
C THR A 36 -9.02 -2.89 4.46
N ASN A 37 -8.53 -4.07 4.06
CA ASN A 37 -9.37 -5.21 3.72
C ASN A 37 -9.86 -5.90 5.00
N ALA A 38 -11.02 -5.47 5.51
CA ALA A 38 -11.70 -6.10 6.64
C ALA A 38 -12.58 -7.30 6.27
N GLY A 39 -12.68 -7.64 4.97
CA GLY A 39 -13.50 -8.75 4.49
C GLY A 39 -12.77 -10.09 4.51
N THR A 40 -11.60 -10.14 3.87
CA THR A 40 -10.78 -11.36 3.76
C THR A 40 -9.35 -11.17 4.27
N GLY A 41 -8.98 -9.95 4.65
CA GLY A 41 -7.68 -9.67 5.25
C GLY A 41 -7.66 -9.94 6.75
N THR A 42 -6.46 -9.97 7.31
CA THR A 42 -6.18 -10.21 8.73
C THR A 42 -5.69 -8.93 9.42
N ALA A 43 -5.83 -8.89 10.75
CA ALA A 43 -5.28 -7.79 11.54
C ALA A 43 -3.76 -7.67 11.43
N GLU A 44 -3.06 -8.79 11.26
CA GLU A 44 -1.60 -8.81 11.06
C GLU A 44 -1.21 -8.20 9.71
N GLU A 45 -1.91 -8.55 8.62
CA GLU A 45 -1.69 -7.92 7.30
C GLU A 45 -1.91 -6.40 7.36
N MET A 46 -2.95 -5.95 8.06
CA MET A 46 -3.19 -4.53 8.29
C MET A 46 -2.06 -3.87 9.11
N SER A 47 -1.61 -4.52 10.19
CA SER A 47 -0.49 -4.02 11.00
C SER A 47 0.80 -3.89 10.18
N ASN A 48 1.09 -4.90 9.36
CA ASN A 48 2.24 -4.93 8.47
C ASN A 48 2.18 -3.82 7.41
N TRP A 49 0.97 -3.51 6.92
CA TRP A 49 0.79 -2.43 5.95
C TRP A 49 0.93 -1.04 6.57
N ILE A 50 0.47 -0.85 7.81
CA ILE A 50 0.73 0.37 8.59
C ILE A 50 2.24 0.56 8.79
N GLU A 51 2.95 -0.51 9.14
CA GLU A 51 4.41 -0.49 9.25
C GLU A 51 5.06 -0.07 7.92
N TYR A 52 4.65 -0.69 6.81
CA TYR A 52 5.11 -0.34 5.47
C TYR A 52 4.92 1.13 5.15
N CYS A 53 3.76 1.72 5.49
CA CYS A 53 3.46 3.11 5.14
C CYS A 53 4.17 4.12 6.04
N ASN A 54 4.25 3.86 7.35
CA ASN A 54 4.46 4.92 8.35
C ASN A 54 5.80 4.83 9.08
N LEU A 55 6.36 3.63 9.28
CA LEU A 55 7.64 3.52 10.00
C LEU A 55 8.78 4.03 9.11
N LYS A 56 9.68 4.81 9.69
CA LYS A 56 10.76 5.45 8.94
C LYS A 56 11.79 4.43 8.48
N ASP A 57 12.46 3.79 9.42
CA ASP A 57 13.63 2.94 9.15
C ASP A 57 13.63 1.60 9.90
N GLU A 58 12.62 1.39 10.76
CA GLU A 58 12.54 0.23 11.64
C GLU A 58 11.48 -0.76 11.15
N GLY A 59 11.75 -2.04 11.37
CA GLY A 59 10.85 -3.12 10.98
C GLY A 59 11.13 -3.72 9.61
N LYS A 60 10.48 -4.85 9.33
CA LYS A 60 10.63 -5.61 8.09
C LYS A 60 10.00 -4.89 6.91
N TYR A 61 8.81 -4.33 7.10
CA TYR A 61 8.01 -3.74 6.04
C TYR A 61 8.46 -2.33 5.68
N ALA A 62 8.98 -1.56 6.64
CA ALA A 62 9.64 -0.29 6.32
C ALA A 62 10.89 -0.52 5.43
N LYS A 63 11.70 -1.54 5.73
CA LYS A 63 12.85 -1.91 4.88
C LYS A 63 12.41 -2.36 3.49
N MET A 64 11.36 -3.18 3.40
CA MET A 64 10.76 -3.55 2.12
C MET A 64 10.31 -2.33 1.31
N ARG A 65 9.69 -1.32 1.95
CA ARG A 65 9.33 -0.06 1.28
C ARG A 65 10.57 0.65 0.71
N GLN A 66 11.65 0.71 1.49
CA GLN A 66 12.90 1.33 1.04
C GLN A 66 13.52 0.58 -0.16
N GLU A 67 13.48 -0.76 -0.14
CA GLU A 67 13.91 -1.61 -1.26
C GLU A 67 13.08 -1.39 -2.52
N ASN A 68 11.78 -1.11 -2.36
CA ASN A 68 10.89 -0.73 -3.46
C ASN A 68 11.14 0.69 -4.00
N GLY A 69 12.14 1.42 -3.47
CA GLY A 69 12.54 2.75 -3.95
C GLY A 69 11.95 3.91 -3.14
N HIS A 70 11.15 3.64 -2.12
CA HIS A 70 10.46 4.65 -1.32
C HIS A 70 11.16 4.86 0.03
N LYS A 71 12.22 5.68 0.01
CA LYS A 71 13.14 5.86 1.17
C LYS A 71 12.53 6.56 2.38
N SER A 72 11.54 7.43 2.18
CA SER A 72 10.81 8.08 3.27
C SER A 72 9.52 7.33 3.60
N HIS A 73 8.90 7.61 4.74
CA HIS A 73 7.49 7.24 4.96
C HIS A 73 6.58 7.76 3.83
N LEU A 74 5.50 7.03 3.57
CA LEU A 74 4.53 7.31 2.51
C LEU A 74 3.48 8.32 2.95
N THR A 75 3.08 8.28 4.21
CA THR A 75 2.09 9.21 4.80
C THR A 75 2.66 9.85 6.04
#